data_AF-A0A8C9X1J4-F1
#
_entry.id   AF-A0A8C9X1J4-F1
#
_cell.length_a   1.000
_cell.length_b   1.000
_cell.length_c   1.000
_cell.angle_alpha   90.00
_cell.angle_beta   90.00
_cell.angle_gamma   90.00
#
_symmetry.space_group_name_H-M   'P 1'
#
loop_
_entity.id
_entity.type
_entity.pdbx_description
1 polymer ?
#
loop_
_entity_poly.entity_id
_entity_poly.type
_entity_poly.pdbx_seq_one_letter_code
_entity_poly.pdbx_strand_id
1 'polypeptide(L)'
;MQDSDNSYLDPNYQCIKWQPHQQNKWTPLYDANCKELPMPTYRVDADKGFNFSLADDAFVCQKKNHFQVTVYIGMLGDPKYIKTSDGLQPIDCFYLKLNGVKVEAVNQSISVEQSQSDRSKRPFKPVMVTLPSEQVTKVTVGRLHFSETTANNMRKKGKPNPDQRYFMLVVALHAQSHSQSYTVAAQASERIIVRASNPGQFESDSEVLWQRGQLPDSVYHHGRVGINTDRPDEALVVHGNLKVMGSLVHPSDIRAKENVQEVNTTDNLKRISQMRLVHYQYKPEFAATVGIENTAETGVIAQEVQQILPEAVKEGGDVVCSNGETISNLLVVNKDLIFMENVGAVKELCKLTDNLETRIDELERWSRKLAKLRRLDSMKSTVSGSTVSFFFCMLNSYFVYIVYFILICNMFVYVCTNHQGKCLVLLTLLGNKSFSDSDSDYNFNVICVLLLQNSAPDQGCISQRFMQGTILALVIVMAFRLD
;
A
#
# COMPACT_ATOMS: atom_id res chain seq x y z
N MET A 1 29.53 -4.74 -9.93
CA MET A 1 28.31 -4.85 -9.09
C MET A 1 28.24 -3.58 -8.29
N GLN A 2 27.26 -2.74 -8.64
CA GLN A 2 26.97 -1.47 -7.99
C GLN A 2 25.94 -1.81 -6.92
N ASP A 3 26.35 -1.79 -5.65
CA ASP A 3 25.40 -1.86 -4.55
C ASP A 3 24.91 -0.43 -4.26
N SER A 4 23.65 -0.24 -4.59
CA SER A 4 22.80 0.90 -4.29
C SER A 4 22.47 0.93 -2.80
N ASP A 5 23.08 1.84 -2.05
CA ASP A 5 22.67 2.13 -0.68
C ASP A 5 21.38 2.97 -0.68
N ASN A 6 20.28 2.25 -0.46
CA ASN A 6 18.99 2.74 -0.01
C ASN A 6 19.16 3.60 1.26
N SER A 7 18.99 4.91 1.15
CA SER A 7 18.69 5.78 2.28
C SER A 7 17.25 6.30 2.17
N TYR A 8 16.29 5.40 2.41
CA TYR A 8 14.94 5.81 2.80
C TYR A 8 15.03 6.41 4.21
N LEU A 9 15.44 7.68 4.30
CA LEU A 9 15.29 8.48 5.50
C LEU A 9 13.80 8.80 5.65
N ASP A 10 13.20 8.29 6.72
CA ASP A 10 11.86 8.65 7.19
C ASP A 10 11.75 10.19 7.27
N PRO A 11 10.77 10.82 6.59
CA PRO A 11 10.55 12.27 6.64
C PRO A 11 10.37 12.83 8.06
N ASN A 12 10.05 11.97 9.04
CA ASN A 12 9.89 12.35 10.45
C ASN A 12 11.19 12.26 11.29
N TYR A 13 12.30 11.76 10.74
CA TYR A 13 13.60 11.79 11.43
C TYR A 13 14.26 13.16 11.26
N GLN A 14 13.74 14.16 11.97
CA GLN A 14 14.43 15.43 12.12
C GLN A 14 15.54 15.31 13.17
N CYS A 15 16.79 15.49 12.73
CA CYS A 15 17.96 15.57 13.60
C CYS A 15 18.26 17.03 13.97
N ILE A 16 18.78 17.26 15.18
CA ILE A 16 19.25 18.59 15.60
C ILE A 16 20.32 19.08 14.64
N LYS A 17 20.13 20.30 14.13
CA LYS A 17 21.10 21.03 13.32
C LYS A 17 22.07 21.81 14.21
N TRP A 18 23.29 21.96 13.70
CA TRP A 18 24.40 22.60 14.40
C TRP A 18 25.02 23.70 13.55
N GLN A 19 25.47 24.77 14.21
CA GLN A 19 26.15 25.88 13.58
C GLN A 19 27.39 26.32 14.38
N PRO A 20 28.45 26.82 13.72
CA PRO A 20 29.65 27.30 14.40
C PRO A 20 29.31 28.35 15.47
N HIS A 21 29.80 28.15 16.69
CA HIS A 21 29.56 29.05 17.82
C HIS A 21 30.77 29.94 18.09
N GLN A 22 30.60 31.26 17.99
CA GLN A 22 31.64 32.27 18.28
C GLN A 22 32.96 32.00 17.53
N GLN A 23 32.88 31.69 16.23
CA GLN A 23 34.04 31.31 15.42
C GLN A 23 35.16 32.35 15.41
N ASN A 24 34.81 33.63 15.55
CA ASN A 24 35.76 34.74 15.67
C ASN A 24 36.63 34.69 16.94
N LYS A 25 36.29 33.86 17.93
CA LYS A 25 37.08 33.65 19.15
C LYS A 25 37.86 32.34 19.16
N TRP A 26 37.83 31.59 18.05
CA TRP A 26 38.56 30.33 17.98
C TRP A 26 40.05 30.60 17.84
N THR A 27 40.82 29.78 18.53
CA THR A 27 42.26 29.97 18.65
C THR A 27 42.97 28.93 17.79
N PRO A 28 43.84 29.35 16.85
CA PRO A 28 44.55 28.44 15.96
C PRO A 28 45.61 27.62 16.71
N LEU A 29 45.85 26.42 16.19
CA LEU A 29 46.85 25.47 16.68
C LEU A 29 48.11 25.54 15.82
N TYR A 30 49.27 25.25 16.43
CA TYR A 30 50.57 25.33 15.80
C TYR A 30 51.38 24.05 16.05
N ASP A 31 52.16 23.63 15.06
CA ASP A 31 53.02 22.45 15.13
C ASP A 31 54.37 22.73 15.83
N ALA A 32 55.21 21.70 15.94
CA ALA A 32 56.55 21.82 16.53
C ALA A 32 57.47 22.84 15.82
N ASN A 33 57.21 23.12 14.54
CA ASN A 33 57.95 24.10 13.73
C ASN A 33 57.37 25.51 13.83
N CYS A 34 56.42 25.75 14.74
CA CYS A 34 55.69 27.01 14.87
C CYS A 34 54.94 27.40 13.60
N LYS A 35 54.51 26.43 12.79
CA LYS A 35 53.62 26.65 11.65
C LYS A 35 52.18 26.43 12.07
N GLU A 36 51.29 27.31 11.60
CA GLU A 36 49.86 27.19 11.85
C GLU A 36 49.30 25.93 11.17
N LEU A 37 48.55 25.15 11.94
CA LEU A 37 47.86 23.96 11.47
C LEU A 37 46.50 24.33 10.86
N PRO A 38 46.02 23.56 9.87
CA PRO A 38 44.64 23.67 9.42
C PRO A 38 43.66 23.47 10.58
N MET A 39 42.53 24.19 10.56
CA MET A 39 41.49 24.04 11.57
C MET A 39 40.99 22.58 11.61
N PRO A 40 40.85 21.98 12.81
CA PRO A 40 40.34 20.61 12.93
C PRO A 40 38.95 20.48 12.31
N THR A 41 38.69 19.35 11.64
CA THR A 41 37.31 19.04 11.24
C THR A 41 36.51 18.72 12.51
N TYR A 42 35.33 19.31 12.65
CA TYR A 42 34.56 19.25 13.89
C TYR A 42 33.07 19.08 13.60
N ARG A 43 32.56 17.87 13.84
CA ARG A 43 31.14 17.52 13.69
C ARG A 43 30.56 17.08 15.03
N VAL A 44 29.35 17.54 15.31
CA VAL A 44 28.60 17.22 16.53
C VAL A 44 27.27 16.63 16.11
N ASP A 45 26.92 15.49 16.71
CA ASP A 45 25.67 14.78 16.48
C ASP A 45 24.97 14.56 17.83
N ALA A 46 23.65 14.84 17.92
CA ALA A 46 22.84 14.50 19.10
C ALA A 46 22.14 13.16 18.86
N ASP A 47 22.71 12.07 19.40
CA ASP A 47 22.26 10.71 19.07
C ASP A 47 20.88 10.36 19.64
N LYS A 48 20.56 10.88 20.83
CA LYS A 48 19.30 10.59 21.54
C LYS A 48 18.92 11.68 22.51
N GLY A 49 17.64 11.70 22.89
CA GLY A 49 17.10 12.50 23.98
C GLY A 49 16.40 13.78 23.55
N PHE A 50 16.32 14.04 22.24
CA PHE A 50 15.63 15.18 21.65
C PHE A 50 14.59 14.68 20.64
N ASN A 51 13.40 15.30 20.66
CA ASN A 51 12.35 15.04 19.68
C ASN A 51 11.85 16.37 19.14
N PHE A 52 11.57 16.45 17.84
CA PHE A 52 11.00 17.67 17.26
C PHE A 52 9.51 17.76 17.58
N SER A 53 9.05 18.90 18.10
CA SER A 53 7.63 19.19 18.31
C SER A 53 7.14 20.10 17.18
N LEU A 54 6.28 19.58 16.31
CA LEU A 54 5.62 20.39 15.26
C LEU A 54 4.80 21.53 15.87
N ALA A 55 4.14 21.28 17.00
CA ALA A 55 3.32 22.28 17.67
C ALA A 55 4.14 23.45 18.21
N ASP A 56 5.35 23.19 18.71
CA ASP A 56 6.24 24.21 19.28
C ASP A 56 7.28 24.73 18.27
N ASP A 57 7.34 24.14 17.07
CA ASP A 57 8.34 24.39 16.03
C ASP A 57 9.79 24.39 16.57
N ALA A 58 10.08 23.42 17.44
CA ALA A 58 11.35 23.33 18.15
C ALA A 58 11.63 21.92 18.67
N PHE A 59 12.90 21.61 18.91
CA PHE A 59 13.29 20.39 19.62
C PHE A 59 12.93 20.48 21.10
N VAL A 60 12.42 19.37 21.64
CA VAL A 60 12.02 19.24 23.03
C VAL A 60 12.79 18.09 23.67
N CYS A 61 13.36 18.33 24.85
CA CYS A 61 13.88 17.28 25.71
C CYS A 61 13.30 17.41 27.13
N GLN A 62 13.33 16.29 27.85
CA GLN A 62 12.84 16.22 29.21
C GLN A 62 14.01 16.26 30.19
N LYS A 63 13.98 17.17 31.18
CA LYS A 63 15.04 17.32 32.19
C LYS A 63 15.35 16.01 32.93
N LYS A 64 14.33 15.17 33.13
CA LYS A 64 14.47 13.85 33.77
C LYS A 64 15.13 12.81 32.86
N ASN A 65 14.90 12.89 31.55
CA ASN A 65 15.48 11.95 30.59
C ASN A 65 16.89 12.40 30.23
N HIS A 66 17.74 11.44 29.91
CA HIS A 66 19.10 11.75 29.50
C HIS A 66 19.17 11.91 27.97
N PHE A 67 20.05 12.79 27.53
CA PHE A 67 20.47 12.88 26.15
C PHE A 67 21.92 12.39 25.99
N GLN A 68 22.35 12.23 24.73
CA GLN A 68 23.70 11.86 24.38
C GLN A 68 24.16 12.66 23.17
N VAL A 69 25.45 12.99 23.17
CA VAL A 69 26.12 13.68 22.09
C VAL A 69 27.32 12.87 21.65
N THR A 70 27.53 12.76 20.35
CA THR A 70 28.74 12.23 19.75
C THR A 70 29.45 13.33 18.98
N VAL A 71 30.77 13.41 19.15
CA VAL A 71 31.62 14.40 18.50
C VAL A 71 32.69 13.69 17.68
N TYR A 72 32.90 14.15 16.46
CA TYR A 72 33.94 13.70 15.55
C TYR A 72 34.95 14.83 15.36
N ILE A 73 36.19 14.58 15.76
CA ILE A 73 37.28 15.56 15.75
C ILE A 73 38.39 15.03 14.85
N GLY A 74 38.52 15.57 13.64
CA GLY A 74 39.63 15.24 12.75
C GLY A 74 40.79 16.22 12.92
N MET A 75 41.89 15.73 13.47
CA MET A 75 43.10 16.53 13.66
C MET A 75 44.04 16.37 12.46
N LEU A 76 44.42 17.49 11.84
CA LEU A 76 45.40 17.54 10.76
C LEU A 76 46.71 18.13 11.31
N GLY A 77 47.81 17.37 11.21
CA GLY A 77 49.07 17.65 11.86
C GLY A 77 49.11 17.34 13.36
N ASP A 78 50.29 17.57 13.97
CA ASP A 78 50.57 17.29 15.37
C ASP A 78 50.64 18.60 16.18
N PRO A 79 49.54 19.01 16.85
CA PRO A 79 49.49 20.27 17.57
C PRO A 79 50.39 20.26 18.80
N LYS A 80 51.30 21.23 18.89
CA LYS A 80 52.21 21.44 20.04
C LYS A 80 51.94 22.73 20.79
N TYR A 81 51.54 23.78 20.07
CA TYR A 81 51.33 25.10 20.65
C TYR A 81 49.98 25.69 20.29
N ILE A 82 49.50 26.59 21.15
CA ILE A 82 48.32 27.41 20.92
C ILE A 82 48.70 28.90 20.91
N LYS A 83 48.10 29.66 20.00
CA LYS A 83 48.39 31.10 19.85
C LYS A 83 47.59 31.94 20.82
N THR A 84 48.26 32.54 21.79
CA THR A 84 47.66 33.39 22.82
C THR A 84 48.05 34.86 22.60
N SER A 85 47.50 35.78 23.40
CA SER A 85 47.94 37.19 23.41
C SER A 85 49.42 37.34 23.75
N ASP A 86 49.95 36.40 24.54
CA ASP A 86 51.32 36.42 25.06
C ASP A 86 52.28 35.64 24.15
N GLY A 87 51.81 35.21 22.97
CA GLY A 87 52.56 34.39 22.01
C GLY A 87 52.15 32.93 21.99
N LEU A 88 53.01 32.07 21.43
CA LEU A 88 52.78 30.62 21.35
C LEU A 88 53.04 29.98 22.72
N GLN A 89 52.03 29.28 23.26
CA GLN A 89 52.14 28.55 24.52
C GLN A 89 51.98 27.04 24.30
N PRO A 90 52.71 26.18 25.03
CA PRO A 90 52.59 24.72 24.88
C PRO A 90 51.21 24.23 25.30
N ILE A 91 50.66 23.29 24.55
CA ILE A 91 49.36 22.66 24.87
C ILE A 91 49.59 21.53 25.86
N ASP A 92 48.90 21.56 27.00
CA ASP A 92 48.97 20.50 28.01
C ASP A 92 48.03 19.33 27.66
N CYS A 93 46.79 19.66 27.29
CA CYS A 93 45.77 18.68 26.92
C CYS A 93 44.58 19.34 26.21
N PHE A 94 43.70 18.50 25.65
CA PHE A 94 42.44 18.93 25.07
C PHE A 94 41.25 18.49 25.92
N TYR A 95 40.23 19.35 26.00
CA TYR A 95 39.00 19.08 26.72
C TYR A 95 37.78 19.26 25.82
N LEU A 96 36.84 18.33 25.92
CA LEU A 96 35.49 18.48 25.40
C LEU A 96 34.58 19.02 26.49
N LYS A 97 34.05 20.23 26.27
CA LYS A 97 33.14 20.93 27.19
C LYS A 97 31.74 21.03 26.58
N LEU A 98 30.73 20.76 27.41
CA LEU A 98 29.32 20.87 27.03
C LEU A 98 28.62 21.77 28.05
N ASN A 99 27.87 22.76 27.55
CA ASN A 99 27.00 23.60 28.38
C ASN A 99 25.79 24.08 27.58
N GLY A 100 24.68 24.34 28.27
CA GLY A 100 23.58 25.07 27.66
C GLY A 100 23.87 26.57 27.66
N VAL A 101 23.17 27.31 26.81
CA VAL A 101 23.16 28.78 26.75
C VAL A 101 21.72 29.23 26.55
N LYS A 102 21.27 30.26 27.27
CA LYS A 102 19.94 30.83 27.08
C LYS A 102 19.90 31.64 25.77
N VAL A 103 18.91 31.39 24.92
CA VAL A 103 18.78 32.08 23.63
C VAL A 103 18.55 33.58 23.82
N GLU A 104 17.74 33.97 24.81
CA GLU A 104 17.47 35.37 25.13
C GLU A 104 18.63 36.08 25.84
N ALA A 105 19.59 35.33 26.39
CA ALA A 105 20.71 35.85 27.17
C ALA A 105 21.94 34.97 26.94
N VAL A 106 22.58 35.15 25.78
CA VAL A 106 23.69 34.28 25.31
C VAL A 106 24.94 34.26 26.21
N ASN A 107 25.05 35.21 27.13
CA ASN A 107 26.09 35.27 28.15
C ASN A 107 25.77 34.42 29.40
N GLN A 108 24.54 33.92 29.54
CA GLN A 108 24.14 33.05 30.64
C GLN A 108 24.22 31.58 30.22
N SER A 109 25.13 30.85 30.86
CA SER A 109 25.30 29.41 30.65
C SER A 109 24.40 28.59 31.59
N ILE A 110 23.82 27.52 31.06
CA ILE A 110 23.14 26.47 31.81
C ILE A 110 24.11 25.31 32.02
N SER A 111 24.25 24.85 33.25
CA SER A 111 25.09 23.68 33.53
C SER A 111 24.46 22.40 32.98
N VAL A 112 25.33 21.48 32.57
CA VAL A 112 24.93 20.11 32.20
C VAL A 112 25.31 19.20 33.35
N GLU A 113 24.45 18.24 33.66
CA GLU A 113 24.67 17.21 34.67
C GLU A 113 24.83 15.85 33.97
N GLN A 114 25.58 14.94 34.58
CA GLN A 114 25.70 13.57 34.11
C GLN A 114 25.23 12.59 35.19
N SER A 115 24.26 11.74 34.83
CA SER A 115 23.77 10.70 35.73
C SER A 115 24.73 9.51 35.77
N GLN A 116 24.95 8.97 36.96
CA GLN A 116 25.75 7.77 37.19
C GLN A 116 24.86 6.50 37.21
N SER A 117 25.48 5.33 37.36
CA SER A 117 24.76 4.04 37.37
C SER A 117 23.79 3.91 38.55
N ASP A 118 24.04 4.63 39.65
CA ASP A 118 23.18 4.74 40.83
C ASP A 118 22.07 5.81 40.68
N ARG A 119 21.92 6.40 39.48
CA ARG A 119 20.99 7.50 39.15
C ARG A 119 21.31 8.84 39.82
N SER A 120 22.38 8.94 40.61
CA SER A 120 22.85 10.21 41.14
C SER A 120 23.33 11.11 39.99
N LYS A 121 23.04 12.41 40.09
CA LYS A 121 23.48 13.40 39.10
C LYS A 121 24.65 14.19 39.66
N ARG A 122 25.69 14.36 38.86
CA ARG A 122 26.83 15.22 39.18
C ARG A 122 27.01 16.27 38.09
N PRO A 123 27.52 17.47 38.40
CA PRO A 123 27.90 18.43 37.37
C PRO A 123 28.84 17.79 36.35
N PHE A 124 28.52 17.94 35.07
CA PHE A 124 29.36 17.46 33.99
C PHE A 124 30.70 18.21 34.02
N LYS A 125 31.79 17.46 34.15
CA LYS A 125 33.14 18.00 34.06
C LYS A 125 33.65 17.83 32.63
N PRO A 126 34.42 18.80 32.09
CA PRO A 126 35.02 18.66 30.78
C PRO A 126 35.81 17.35 30.66
N VAL A 127 35.61 16.64 29.56
CA VAL A 127 36.22 15.33 29.31
C VAL A 127 37.54 15.54 28.60
N MET A 128 38.64 15.05 29.17
CA MET A 128 39.93 15.08 28.49
C MET A 128 39.89 14.17 27.26
N VAL A 129 40.32 14.67 26.11
CA VAL A 129 40.34 13.93 24.84
C VAL A 129 41.76 13.87 24.28
N THR A 130 42.15 12.68 23.83
CA THR A 130 43.42 12.46 23.13
C THR A 130 43.18 12.59 21.63
N LEU A 131 43.90 13.48 20.97
CA LEU A 131 43.73 13.78 19.54
C LEU A 131 45.01 13.39 18.78
N PRO A 132 45.15 12.14 18.32
CA PRO A 132 46.28 11.74 17.50
C PRO A 132 46.30 12.46 16.15
N SER A 133 47.51 12.74 15.66
CA SER A 133 47.75 13.38 14.36
C SER A 133 47.20 12.54 13.20
N GLU A 134 46.67 13.21 12.17
CA GLU A 134 46.11 12.62 10.94
C GLU A 134 44.98 11.60 11.19
N GLN A 135 44.21 11.77 12.27
CA GLN A 135 43.13 10.85 12.65
C GLN A 135 41.85 11.58 13.05
N VAL A 136 40.73 10.89 12.85
CA VAL A 136 39.41 11.30 13.36
C VAL A 136 39.13 10.59 14.67
N THR A 137 39.03 11.35 15.75
CA THR A 137 38.66 10.85 17.07
C THR A 137 37.16 10.98 17.28
N LYS A 138 36.49 9.87 17.56
CA LYS A 138 35.06 9.82 17.93
C LYS A 138 34.92 9.79 19.45
N VAL A 139 34.19 10.76 20.02
CA VAL A 139 33.93 10.86 21.45
C VAL A 139 32.43 10.90 21.70
N THR A 140 31.89 9.90 22.40
CA THR A 140 30.47 9.83 22.74
C THR A 140 30.28 10.09 24.23
N VAL A 141 29.47 11.09 24.56
CA VAL A 141 29.16 11.50 25.93
C VAL A 141 27.67 11.30 26.17
N GLY A 142 27.33 10.26 26.94
CA GLY A 142 25.95 9.92 27.29
C GLY A 142 25.55 10.30 28.71
N ARG A 143 24.28 10.01 29.03
CA ARG A 143 23.69 10.20 30.36
C ARG A 143 23.65 11.68 30.80
N LEU A 144 23.51 12.59 29.85
CA LEU A 144 23.54 14.03 30.07
C LEU A 144 22.14 14.60 30.35
N HIS A 145 22.06 15.64 31.17
CA HIS A 145 20.84 16.36 31.50
C HIS A 145 21.11 17.86 31.58
N PHE A 146 20.15 18.69 31.16
CA PHE A 146 20.18 20.10 31.54
C PHE A 146 19.85 20.23 33.04
N SER A 147 20.54 21.12 33.75
CA SER A 147 20.27 21.40 35.16
C SER A 147 19.01 22.24 35.38
N GLU A 148 18.57 22.98 34.36
CA GLU A 148 17.42 23.88 34.39
C GLU A 148 16.37 23.47 33.35
N THR A 149 15.13 23.91 33.58
CA THR A 149 14.08 23.90 32.56
C THR A 149 14.01 25.24 31.88
N THR A 150 13.62 25.26 30.61
CA THR A 150 13.30 26.52 29.93
C THR A 150 12.09 27.20 30.60
N ALA A 151 12.11 28.53 30.67
CA ALA A 151 10.99 29.28 31.21
C ALA A 151 9.79 29.27 30.25
N ASN A 152 8.59 29.54 30.78
CA ASN A 152 7.36 29.73 30.02
C ASN A 152 6.85 28.50 29.24
N ASN A 153 7.26 27.29 29.64
CA ASN A 153 6.83 26.01 29.03
C ASN A 153 5.32 25.73 29.05
N MET A 154 4.53 26.47 29.83
CA MET A 154 3.09 26.25 29.97
C MET A 154 2.33 26.85 28.77
N ARG A 155 1.49 26.04 28.10
CA ARG A 155 0.64 26.48 26.98
C ARG A 155 -0.32 27.61 27.39
N LYS A 156 -0.69 28.44 26.43
CA LYS A 156 -1.70 29.50 26.57
C LYS A 156 -2.82 29.22 25.55
N LYS A 157 -4.01 28.90 26.04
CA LYS A 157 -5.18 28.56 25.19
C LYS A 157 -4.89 27.44 24.17
N GLY A 158 -4.26 26.35 24.61
CA GLY A 158 -3.86 25.21 23.74
C GLY A 158 -2.64 25.46 22.84
N LYS A 159 -2.23 26.71 22.64
CA LYS A 159 -1.07 27.07 21.81
C LYS A 159 0.22 27.19 22.63
N PRO A 160 1.41 27.05 22.00
CA PRO A 160 2.68 27.38 22.65
C PRO A 160 2.63 28.77 23.27
N ASN A 161 3.34 28.95 24.37
CA ASN A 161 3.43 30.25 25.02
C ASN A 161 4.14 31.23 24.09
N PRO A 162 3.57 32.41 23.77
CA PRO A 162 4.25 33.41 22.95
C PRO A 162 5.61 33.85 23.52
N ASP A 163 5.77 33.77 24.84
CA ASP A 163 7.00 34.12 25.55
C ASP A 163 7.90 32.91 25.86
N GLN A 164 7.73 31.79 25.15
CA GLN A 164 8.54 30.58 25.32
C GLN A 164 10.04 30.91 25.28
N ARG A 165 10.80 30.41 26.27
CA ARG A 165 12.26 30.53 26.30
C ARG A 165 12.93 29.26 25.79
N TYR A 166 14.17 29.40 25.34
CA TYR A 166 14.89 28.32 24.67
C TYR A 166 16.33 28.27 25.15
N PHE A 167 16.90 27.07 25.15
CA PHE A 167 18.33 26.87 25.28
C PHE A 167 18.94 26.48 23.94
N MET A 168 20.24 26.71 23.79
CA MET A 168 21.08 26.04 22.80
C MET A 168 22.11 25.21 23.55
N LEU A 169 22.40 24.01 23.06
CA LEU A 169 23.49 23.20 23.55
C LEU A 169 24.77 23.60 22.82
N VAL A 170 25.78 24.04 23.56
CA VAL A 170 27.11 24.35 23.03
C VAL A 170 28.05 23.20 23.36
N VAL A 171 28.71 22.69 22.33
CA VAL A 171 29.70 21.61 22.41
C VAL A 171 31.00 22.15 21.85
N ALA A 172 32.00 22.32 22.72
CA ALA A 172 33.24 23.02 22.43
C ALA A 172 34.47 22.16 22.72
N LEU A 173 35.39 22.13 21.77
CA LEU A 173 36.75 21.67 21.94
C LEU A 173 37.60 22.82 22.48
N HIS A 174 38.24 22.58 23.62
CA HIS A 174 39.18 23.49 24.24
C HIS A 174 40.58 22.87 24.25
N ALA A 175 41.60 23.70 24.08
CA ALA A 175 42.98 23.39 24.41
C ALA A 175 43.34 24.08 25.73
N GLN A 176 43.92 23.33 26.65
CA GLN A 176 44.45 23.84 27.90
C GLN A 176 45.93 24.16 27.73
N SER A 177 46.33 25.36 28.15
CA SER A 177 47.74 25.71 28.32
C SER A 177 47.92 26.40 29.67
N HIS A 178 48.78 25.84 30.51
CA HIS A 178 48.96 26.25 31.90
C HIS A 178 47.61 26.27 32.64
N SER A 179 47.25 27.41 33.22
CA SER A 179 45.99 27.60 33.95
C SER A 179 44.84 28.12 33.08
N GLN A 180 45.05 28.36 31.78
CA GLN A 180 44.07 28.96 30.88
C GLN A 180 43.55 27.98 29.83
N SER A 181 42.30 28.18 29.42
CA SER A 181 41.60 27.33 28.46
C SER A 181 41.13 28.16 27.27
N TYR A 182 41.45 27.70 26.07
CA TYR A 182 41.20 28.40 24.82
C TYR A 182 40.31 27.56 23.91
N THR A 183 39.27 28.17 23.32
CA THR A 183 38.37 27.48 22.41
C THR A 183 39.05 27.26 21.06
N VAL A 184 39.10 26.02 20.59
CA VAL A 184 39.65 25.63 19.29
C VAL A 184 38.53 25.51 18.26
N ALA A 185 37.44 24.86 18.63
CA ALA A 185 36.25 24.70 17.81
C ALA A 185 35.01 24.61 18.70
N ALA A 186 33.87 25.11 18.25
CA ALA A 186 32.62 24.99 18.99
C ALA A 186 31.40 24.97 18.06
N GLN A 187 30.41 24.16 18.38
CA GLN A 187 29.13 24.11 17.66
C GLN A 187 28.00 24.39 18.66
N ALA A 188 26.99 25.14 18.21
CA ALA A 188 25.76 25.36 18.94
C ALA A 188 24.61 24.67 18.21
N SER A 189 23.75 23.99 18.96
CA SER A 189 22.50 23.44 18.42
C SER A 189 21.54 24.55 18.02
N GLU A 190 20.51 24.19 17.26
CA GLU A 190 19.28 24.98 17.20
C GLU A 190 18.56 25.08 18.57
N ARG A 191 17.44 25.82 18.60
CA ARG A 191 16.68 26.10 19.82
C ARG A 191 16.04 24.84 20.41
N ILE A 192 16.19 24.66 21.72
CA ILE A 192 15.69 23.50 22.48
C ILE A 192 14.81 23.99 23.63
N ILE A 193 13.65 23.34 23.79
CA ILE A 193 12.77 23.46 24.96
C ILE A 193 13.10 22.33 25.94
N VAL A 194 13.34 22.68 27.20
CA VAL A 194 13.61 21.70 28.28
C VAL A 194 12.45 21.68 29.26
N ARG A 195 11.66 20.60 29.26
CA ARG A 195 10.48 20.43 30.12
C ARG A 195 10.77 19.57 31.36
N ALA A 196 9.97 19.74 32.42
CA ALA A 196 10.14 19.03 33.69
C ALA A 196 9.51 17.62 33.71
N SER A 197 8.37 17.45 33.04
CA SER A 197 7.49 16.27 33.13
C SER A 197 7.38 15.53 31.80
N ASN A 198 7.18 14.21 31.86
CA ASN A 198 7.00 13.36 30.68
C ASN A 198 5.88 13.85 29.72
N PRO A 199 5.96 13.52 28.42
CA PRO A 199 5.10 14.06 27.35
C PRO A 199 3.58 13.99 27.63
N GLY A 200 3.11 12.93 28.29
CA GLY A 200 1.68 12.66 28.48
C GLY A 200 0.93 13.61 29.43
N GLN A 201 1.58 14.62 30.03
CA GLN A 201 0.90 15.57 30.93
C GLN A 201 0.58 16.92 30.25
N PHE A 202 1.15 17.20 29.08
CA PHE A 202 0.93 18.46 28.33
C PHE A 202 0.48 18.25 26.89
N GLU A 203 0.35 17.00 26.46
CA GLU A 203 -0.25 16.58 25.20
C GLU A 203 -1.74 16.25 25.43
N SER A 204 -2.51 17.22 25.89
CA SER A 204 -3.95 17.21 25.64
C SER A 204 -4.13 17.74 24.22
N ASP A 205 -4.51 16.84 23.31
CA ASP A 205 -4.79 17.05 21.88
C ASP A 205 -3.59 16.85 20.92
N SER A 206 -2.84 15.76 21.10
CA SER A 206 -2.10 15.19 19.97
C SER A 206 -3.12 14.55 19.01
N GLU A 207 -3.37 15.19 17.86
CA GLU A 207 -3.90 14.54 16.66
C GLU A 207 -2.93 13.41 16.29
N VAL A 208 -3.19 12.19 16.77
CA VAL A 208 -2.27 11.07 16.58
C VAL A 208 -2.51 10.43 15.22
N LEU A 209 -1.57 10.67 14.30
CA LEU A 209 -1.64 10.22 12.90
C LEU A 209 -1.58 8.69 12.72
N TRP A 210 -0.88 7.91 13.56
CA TRP A 210 -0.92 6.43 13.61
C TRP A 210 -0.24 5.95 14.92
N GLN A 211 -0.73 4.88 15.56
CA GLN A 211 -0.23 4.34 16.85
C GLN A 211 0.12 2.87 16.77
N ARG A 212 1.08 2.39 17.57
CA ARG A 212 1.39 0.96 17.66
C ARG A 212 0.22 0.20 18.29
N GLY A 213 -0.25 -0.86 17.63
CA GLY A 213 -1.34 -1.70 18.12
C GLY A 213 -0.90 -2.71 19.17
N GLN A 214 -1.89 -3.38 19.77
CA GLN A 214 -1.69 -4.39 20.82
C GLN A 214 -1.07 -5.68 20.27
N LEU A 215 -1.17 -5.91 18.95
CA LEU A 215 -0.55 -7.05 18.30
C LEU A 215 0.90 -6.72 17.88
N PRO A 216 1.81 -7.72 17.85
CA PRO A 216 3.14 -7.55 17.28
C PRO A 216 3.07 -6.97 15.87
N ASP A 217 3.98 -6.04 15.56
CA ASP A 217 4.12 -5.38 14.26
C ASP A 217 2.83 -4.73 13.71
N SER A 218 1.88 -4.39 14.58
CA SER A 218 0.65 -3.71 14.21
C SER A 218 0.72 -2.20 14.44
N VAL A 219 0.06 -1.46 13.55
CA VAL A 219 -0.15 -0.01 13.65
C VAL A 219 -1.64 0.25 13.39
N TYR A 220 -2.25 1.19 14.12
CA TYR A 220 -3.66 1.53 14.00
C TYR A 220 -3.88 3.05 14.08
N HIS A 221 -5.00 3.53 13.52
CA HIS A 221 -5.46 4.91 13.61
C HIS A 221 -6.89 4.92 14.16
N HIS A 222 -7.18 5.83 15.11
CA HIS A 222 -8.55 6.07 15.55
C HIS A 222 -9.16 7.23 14.75
N GLY A 223 -10.24 6.95 14.02
CA GLY A 223 -10.93 7.94 13.19
C GLY A 223 -10.86 7.61 11.71
N ARG A 224 -11.30 8.56 10.88
CA ARG A 224 -11.37 8.41 9.43
C ARG A 224 -10.02 8.71 8.79
N VAL A 225 -9.66 7.95 7.76
CA VAL A 225 -8.41 8.12 7.00
C VAL A 225 -8.74 8.53 5.56
N GLY A 226 -8.24 9.69 5.15
CA GLY A 226 -8.30 10.13 3.75
C GLY A 226 -6.94 9.97 3.08
N ILE A 227 -6.90 9.29 1.95
CA ILE A 227 -5.73 9.25 1.05
C ILE A 227 -6.04 10.16 -0.14
N ASN A 228 -5.23 11.22 -0.31
CA ASN A 228 -5.45 12.28 -1.29
C ASN A 228 -6.79 13.04 -1.14
N THR A 229 -7.39 13.01 0.05
CA THR A 229 -8.60 13.76 0.40
C THR A 229 -8.54 14.20 1.86
N ASP A 230 -9.00 15.42 2.15
CA ASP A 230 -9.08 16.00 3.49
C ASP A 230 -10.48 15.88 4.12
N ARG A 231 -11.44 15.29 3.39
CA ARG A 231 -12.84 15.14 3.81
C ARG A 231 -13.35 13.70 3.65
N PRO A 232 -12.80 12.72 4.37
CA PRO A 232 -13.29 11.34 4.31
C PRO A 232 -14.69 11.22 4.94
N ASP A 233 -15.65 10.71 4.17
CA ASP A 233 -17.02 10.41 4.60
C ASP A 233 -17.17 9.01 5.23
N GLU A 234 -16.21 8.12 4.97
CA GLU A 234 -16.11 6.78 5.53
C GLU A 234 -14.82 6.56 6.35
N ALA A 235 -14.68 5.39 6.99
CA ALA A 235 -13.49 5.06 7.79
C ALA A 235 -12.17 5.12 7.00
N LEU A 236 -12.21 4.79 5.70
CA LEU A 236 -11.10 4.93 4.77
C LEU A 236 -11.64 5.39 3.42
N VAL A 237 -11.14 6.51 2.91
CA VAL A 237 -11.47 7.04 1.58
C VAL A 237 -10.18 7.27 0.80
N VAL A 238 -10.14 6.83 -0.45
CA VAL A 238 -8.98 6.95 -1.33
C VAL A 238 -9.37 7.68 -2.61
N HIS A 239 -8.85 8.89 -2.81
CA HIS A 239 -8.90 9.57 -4.10
C HIS A 239 -7.72 9.07 -4.96
N GLY A 240 -7.93 7.95 -5.62
CA GLY A 240 -6.95 7.30 -6.49
C GLY A 240 -7.17 5.78 -6.57
N ASN A 241 -6.19 5.07 -7.13
CA ASN A 241 -6.28 3.62 -7.30
C ASN A 241 -5.88 2.87 -6.02
N LEU A 242 -6.73 1.93 -5.60
CA LEU A 242 -6.40 0.94 -4.58
C LEU A 242 -5.92 -0.36 -5.25
N LYS A 243 -4.64 -0.71 -5.11
CA LYS A 243 -4.08 -1.98 -5.59
C LYS A 243 -4.04 -3.01 -4.46
N VAL A 244 -4.88 -4.05 -4.56
CA VAL A 244 -4.91 -5.16 -3.62
C VAL A 244 -4.30 -6.40 -4.28
N MET A 245 -3.16 -6.87 -3.77
CA MET A 245 -2.49 -8.08 -4.27
C MET A 245 -3.00 -9.38 -3.63
N GLY A 246 -3.86 -9.27 -2.62
CA GLY A 246 -4.56 -10.37 -1.96
C GLY A 246 -6.07 -10.27 -2.15
N SER A 247 -6.83 -10.68 -1.13
CA SER A 247 -8.30 -10.65 -1.16
C SER A 247 -8.86 -9.65 -0.17
N LEU A 248 -9.92 -8.93 -0.57
CA LEU A 248 -10.79 -8.22 0.36
C LEU A 248 -11.71 -9.25 1.03
N VAL A 249 -11.74 -9.25 2.37
CA VAL A 249 -12.52 -10.21 3.16
C VAL A 249 -13.68 -9.49 3.84
N HIS A 250 -14.85 -10.12 3.80
CA HIS A 250 -16.08 -9.59 4.43
C HIS A 250 -16.64 -10.61 5.41
N PRO A 251 -17.09 -10.19 6.61
CA PRO A 251 -17.75 -11.09 7.55
C PRO A 251 -19.10 -11.56 7.00
N SER A 252 -19.34 -12.88 7.00
CA SER A 252 -20.59 -13.46 6.46
C SER A 252 -21.14 -14.66 7.24
N ASP A 253 -20.67 -14.87 8.47
CA ASP A 253 -21.10 -15.97 9.37
C ASP A 253 -22.57 -15.80 9.77
N ILE A 254 -23.33 -16.91 9.83
CA ILE A 254 -24.75 -16.90 10.20
C ILE A 254 -24.98 -16.39 11.63
N ARG A 255 -24.03 -16.57 12.54
CA ARG A 255 -24.13 -16.10 13.94
C ARG A 255 -24.07 -14.58 14.07
N ALA A 256 -23.57 -13.90 13.04
CA ALA A 256 -23.54 -12.44 12.97
C ALA A 256 -24.77 -11.86 12.24
N LYS A 257 -25.76 -12.68 11.89
CA LYS A 257 -26.94 -12.30 11.09
C LYS A 257 -28.23 -12.58 11.85
N GLU A 258 -29.19 -11.68 11.70
CA GLU A 258 -30.56 -11.82 12.19
C GLU A 258 -31.54 -11.59 11.02
N ASN A 259 -32.80 -12.04 11.17
CA ASN A 259 -33.85 -11.89 10.16
C ASN A 259 -33.47 -12.40 8.76
N VAL A 260 -32.79 -13.55 8.70
CA VAL A 260 -32.35 -14.15 7.43
C VAL A 260 -33.55 -14.67 6.63
N GLN A 261 -33.76 -14.11 5.45
CA GLN A 261 -34.82 -14.48 4.51
C GLN A 261 -34.22 -14.79 3.15
N GLU A 262 -34.82 -15.72 2.42
CA GLU A 262 -34.43 -16.01 1.05
C GLU A 262 -34.90 -14.89 0.11
N VAL A 263 -34.07 -14.55 -0.88
CA VAL A 263 -34.36 -13.50 -1.86
C VAL A 263 -35.23 -14.04 -3.00
N ASN A 264 -36.10 -13.18 -3.57
CA ASN A 264 -36.90 -13.54 -4.74
C ASN A 264 -36.08 -13.42 -6.03
N THR A 265 -35.69 -14.57 -6.60
CA THR A 265 -34.85 -14.64 -7.80
C THR A 265 -35.52 -14.09 -9.06
N THR A 266 -36.86 -14.14 -9.15
CA THR A 266 -37.60 -13.54 -10.27
C THR A 266 -37.49 -12.02 -10.28
N ASP A 267 -37.55 -11.39 -9.10
CA ASP A 267 -37.38 -9.94 -8.95
C ASP A 267 -35.93 -9.53 -9.25
N ASN A 268 -34.95 -10.32 -8.81
CA ASN A 268 -33.55 -10.10 -9.16
C ASN A 268 -33.33 -10.11 -10.67
N LEU A 269 -33.87 -11.11 -11.38
CA LEU A 269 -33.78 -11.18 -12.85
C LEU A 269 -34.44 -9.97 -13.51
N LYS A 270 -35.62 -9.57 -13.05
CA LYS A 270 -36.33 -8.40 -13.57
C LYS A 270 -35.47 -7.14 -13.42
N ARG A 271 -34.93 -6.87 -12.23
CA ARG A 271 -34.07 -5.69 -11.97
C ARG A 271 -32.81 -5.70 -12.84
N ILE A 272 -32.08 -6.83 -12.87
CA ILE A 272 -30.86 -6.95 -13.69
C ILE A 272 -31.16 -6.78 -15.18
N SER A 273 -32.26 -7.33 -15.69
CA SER A 273 -32.65 -7.20 -17.10
C SER A 273 -32.98 -5.76 -17.52
N GLN A 274 -33.37 -4.91 -16.56
CA GLN A 274 -33.66 -3.50 -16.79
C GLN A 274 -32.41 -2.61 -16.70
N MET A 275 -31.31 -3.11 -16.11
CA MET A 275 -30.07 -2.34 -15.98
C MET A 275 -29.34 -2.22 -17.32
N ARG A 276 -29.08 -0.99 -17.73
CA ARG A 276 -28.35 -0.69 -18.96
C ARG A 276 -26.85 -0.62 -18.68
N LEU A 277 -26.07 -1.42 -19.41
CA LEU A 277 -24.61 -1.29 -19.44
C LEU A 277 -24.21 -0.26 -20.49
N VAL A 278 -23.32 0.64 -20.11
CA VAL A 278 -22.82 1.73 -20.96
C VAL A 278 -21.30 1.72 -20.99
N HIS A 279 -20.76 2.08 -22.15
CA HIS A 279 -19.36 2.46 -22.27
C HIS A 279 -19.27 3.98 -22.16
N TYR A 280 -18.39 4.48 -21.31
CA TYR A 280 -18.27 5.91 -21.06
C TYR A 280 -16.81 6.31 -20.86
N GLN A 281 -16.56 7.62 -20.99
CA GLN A 281 -15.29 8.23 -20.65
C GLN A 281 -15.51 9.26 -19.56
N TYR A 282 -14.72 9.19 -18.48
CA TYR A 282 -14.72 10.23 -17.47
C TYR A 282 -14.26 11.55 -18.08
N LYS A 283 -14.91 12.64 -17.68
CA LYS A 283 -14.48 14.00 -18.01
C LYS A 283 -13.05 14.22 -17.49
N PRO A 284 -12.11 14.79 -18.28
CA PRO A 284 -10.73 14.99 -17.86
C PRO A 284 -10.59 15.75 -16.54
N GLU A 285 -11.39 16.80 -16.36
CA GLU A 285 -11.40 17.66 -15.17
C GLU A 285 -11.78 16.91 -13.89
N PHE A 286 -12.68 15.92 -14.02
CA PHE A 286 -13.10 15.06 -12.92
C PHE A 286 -12.04 13.99 -12.66
N ALA A 287 -11.59 13.29 -13.71
CA ALA A 287 -10.60 12.23 -13.61
C ALA A 287 -9.31 12.69 -12.92
N ALA A 288 -8.83 13.90 -13.24
CA ALA A 288 -7.66 14.49 -12.60
C ALA A 288 -7.87 14.76 -11.09
N THR A 289 -9.10 15.06 -10.67
CA THR A 289 -9.44 15.37 -9.27
C THR A 289 -9.48 14.12 -8.40
N VAL A 290 -10.04 13.03 -8.93
CA VAL A 290 -10.21 11.77 -8.19
C VAL A 290 -9.10 10.75 -8.45
N GLY A 291 -8.07 11.12 -9.22
CA GLY A 291 -6.89 10.28 -9.48
C GLY A 291 -7.14 9.10 -10.43
N ILE A 292 -8.03 9.27 -11.41
CA ILE A 292 -8.31 8.27 -12.45
C ILE A 292 -7.36 8.49 -13.63
N GLU A 293 -6.50 7.50 -13.91
CA GLU A 293 -5.55 7.55 -15.03
C GLU A 293 -6.17 7.12 -16.36
N ASN A 294 -6.96 6.02 -16.37
CA ASN A 294 -7.67 5.54 -17.55
C ASN A 294 -9.13 5.99 -17.50
N THR A 295 -9.51 6.89 -18.40
CA THR A 295 -10.85 7.49 -18.39
C THR A 295 -11.92 6.61 -19.01
N ALA A 296 -11.57 5.62 -19.86
CA ALA A 296 -12.54 4.77 -20.53
C ALA A 296 -12.90 3.52 -19.69
N GLU A 297 -14.18 3.37 -19.38
CA GLU A 297 -14.70 2.25 -18.57
C GLU A 297 -16.05 1.75 -19.14
N THR A 298 -16.40 0.50 -18.85
CA THR A 298 -17.75 -0.04 -19.05
C THR A 298 -18.42 -0.23 -17.70
N GLY A 299 -19.62 0.30 -17.54
CA GLY A 299 -20.33 0.24 -16.27
C GLY A 299 -21.80 0.65 -16.41
N VAL A 300 -22.32 1.28 -15.36
CA VAL A 300 -23.73 1.66 -15.22
C VAL A 300 -23.84 3.14 -14.88
N ILE A 301 -24.97 3.76 -15.22
CA ILE A 301 -25.27 5.13 -14.81
C ILE A 301 -25.97 5.10 -13.45
N ALA A 302 -25.39 5.77 -12.45
CA ALA A 302 -25.87 5.72 -11.07
C ALA A 302 -27.35 6.14 -10.94
N GLN A 303 -27.78 7.16 -11.68
CA GLN A 303 -29.16 7.66 -11.68
C GLN A 303 -30.14 6.62 -12.27
N GLU A 304 -29.74 5.84 -13.28
CA GLU A 304 -30.56 4.77 -13.85
C GLU A 304 -30.66 3.60 -12.87
N VAL A 305 -29.54 3.22 -12.24
CA VAL A 305 -29.51 2.17 -11.21
C VAL A 305 -30.39 2.56 -10.03
N GLN A 306 -30.39 3.83 -9.62
CA GLN A 306 -31.18 4.30 -8.49
C GLN A 306 -32.69 4.12 -8.69
N GLN A 307 -33.19 4.12 -9.94
CA GLN A 307 -34.60 3.87 -10.24
C GLN A 307 -34.97 2.38 -10.14
N ILE A 308 -34.01 1.49 -10.33
CA ILE A 308 -34.21 0.03 -10.40
C ILE A 308 -33.87 -0.63 -9.05
N LEU A 309 -32.76 -0.22 -8.45
CA LEU A 309 -32.16 -0.74 -7.22
C LEU A 309 -31.64 0.43 -6.37
N PRO A 310 -32.53 1.22 -5.74
CA PRO A 310 -32.17 2.41 -4.97
C PRO A 310 -31.10 2.14 -3.90
N GLU A 311 -31.15 0.99 -3.25
CA GLU A 311 -30.24 0.57 -2.18
C GLU A 311 -28.79 0.36 -2.65
N ALA A 312 -28.55 0.24 -3.95
CA ALA A 312 -27.21 0.14 -4.52
C ALA A 312 -26.57 1.52 -4.78
N VAL A 313 -27.28 2.62 -4.56
CA VAL A 313 -26.80 3.97 -4.88
C VAL A 313 -26.80 4.83 -3.62
N LYS A 314 -25.68 5.49 -3.36
CA LYS A 314 -25.52 6.43 -2.24
C LYS A 314 -24.97 7.76 -2.73
N GLU A 315 -25.26 8.82 -1.99
CA GLU A 315 -24.64 10.13 -2.20
C GLU A 315 -23.24 10.13 -1.54
N GLY A 316 -22.22 10.46 -2.33
CA GLY A 316 -20.82 10.62 -1.89
C GLY A 316 -20.40 12.08 -1.68
N GLY A 317 -21.37 13.00 -1.63
CA GLY A 317 -21.13 14.44 -1.42
C GLY A 317 -20.66 15.20 -2.66
N ASP A 318 -20.27 16.45 -2.44
CA ASP A 318 -19.88 17.38 -3.52
C ASP A 318 -18.41 17.19 -3.92
N VAL A 319 -18.15 17.14 -5.23
CA VAL A 319 -16.79 17.07 -5.79
C VAL A 319 -16.49 18.34 -6.59
N VAL A 320 -15.43 19.04 -6.20
CA VAL A 320 -14.91 20.21 -6.93
C VAL A 320 -13.87 19.73 -7.93
N CYS A 321 -14.19 19.81 -9.22
CA CYS A 321 -13.31 19.45 -10.31
C CYS A 321 -12.13 20.41 -10.44
N SER A 322 -11.07 19.97 -11.12
CA SER A 322 -9.85 20.77 -11.37
C SER A 322 -10.09 22.07 -12.17
N ASN A 323 -11.17 22.17 -12.93
CA ASN A 323 -11.59 23.38 -13.63
C ASN A 323 -12.42 24.35 -12.76
N GLY A 324 -12.67 24.02 -11.49
CA GLY A 324 -13.49 24.79 -10.55
C GLY A 324 -14.99 24.50 -10.61
N GLU A 325 -15.46 23.67 -11.54
CA GLU A 325 -16.86 23.22 -11.55
C GLU A 325 -17.13 22.26 -10.39
N THR A 326 -18.31 22.32 -9.79
CA THR A 326 -18.70 21.44 -8.69
C THR A 326 -19.78 20.48 -9.15
N ILE A 327 -19.53 19.17 -8.99
CA ILE A 327 -20.56 18.13 -9.12
C ILE A 327 -21.17 17.95 -7.73
N SER A 328 -22.37 18.47 -7.55
CA SER A 328 -23.10 18.35 -6.28
C SER A 328 -23.68 16.95 -6.10
N ASN A 329 -23.62 16.40 -4.89
CA ASN A 329 -24.18 15.09 -4.52
C ASN A 329 -23.80 13.99 -5.53
N LEU A 330 -22.51 13.80 -5.77
CA LEU A 330 -22.01 12.75 -6.65
C LEU A 330 -22.55 11.39 -6.19
N LEU A 331 -23.23 10.67 -7.07
CA LEU A 331 -23.77 9.36 -6.76
C LEU A 331 -22.70 8.27 -6.93
N VAL A 332 -22.57 7.40 -5.93
CA VAL A 332 -21.66 6.27 -5.90
C VAL A 332 -22.46 4.97 -5.89
N VAL A 333 -22.02 4.00 -6.70
CA VAL A 333 -22.71 2.71 -6.89
C VAL A 333 -21.99 1.59 -6.15
N ASN A 334 -22.72 0.85 -5.32
CA ASN A 334 -22.26 -0.39 -4.70
C ASN A 334 -22.31 -1.54 -5.71
N LYS A 335 -21.17 -1.80 -6.36
CA LYS A 335 -21.03 -2.87 -7.36
C LYS A 335 -21.19 -4.29 -6.76
N ASP A 336 -20.91 -4.49 -5.47
CA ASP A 336 -21.07 -5.80 -4.81
C ASP A 336 -22.55 -6.18 -4.67
N LEU A 337 -23.42 -5.20 -4.42
CA LEU A 337 -24.86 -5.45 -4.35
C LEU A 337 -25.45 -5.82 -5.71
N ILE A 338 -25.04 -5.11 -6.77
CA ILE A 338 -25.41 -5.45 -8.16
C ILE A 338 -24.92 -6.86 -8.51
N PHE A 339 -23.71 -7.23 -8.08
CA PHE A 339 -23.18 -8.57 -8.29
C PHE A 339 -24.05 -9.64 -7.62
N MET A 340 -24.49 -9.43 -6.38
CA MET A 340 -25.37 -10.38 -5.69
C MET A 340 -26.76 -10.47 -6.32
N GLU A 341 -27.31 -9.36 -6.84
CA GLU A 341 -28.53 -9.37 -7.67
C GLU A 341 -28.34 -10.20 -8.95
N ASN A 342 -27.18 -10.08 -9.60
CA ASN A 342 -26.83 -10.88 -10.78
C ASN A 342 -26.74 -12.38 -10.45
N VAL A 343 -26.18 -12.76 -9.30
CA VAL A 343 -26.20 -14.16 -8.83
C VAL A 343 -27.64 -14.67 -8.69
N GLY A 344 -28.54 -13.86 -8.13
CA GLY A 344 -29.97 -14.17 -8.05
C GLY A 344 -30.63 -14.33 -9.43
N ALA A 345 -30.32 -13.43 -10.36
CA ALA A 345 -30.81 -13.47 -11.73
C ALA A 345 -30.35 -14.73 -12.50
N VAL A 346 -29.07 -15.10 -12.37
CA VAL A 346 -28.53 -16.34 -12.96
C VAL A 346 -29.22 -17.56 -12.38
N LYS A 347 -29.47 -17.60 -11.06
CA LYS A 347 -30.24 -18.69 -10.44
C LYS A 347 -31.65 -18.79 -11.03
N GLU A 348 -32.32 -17.68 -11.28
CA GLU A 348 -33.65 -17.68 -11.93
C GLU A 348 -33.58 -18.21 -13.37
N LEU A 349 -32.59 -17.77 -14.14
CA LEU A 349 -32.38 -18.24 -15.51
C LEU A 349 -32.14 -19.76 -15.55
N CYS A 350 -31.37 -20.31 -14.61
CA CYS A 350 -31.21 -21.75 -14.47
C CYS A 350 -32.56 -22.43 -14.20
N LYS A 351 -33.37 -21.93 -13.26
CA LYS A 351 -34.71 -22.49 -12.99
C LYS A 351 -35.62 -22.49 -14.22
N LEU A 352 -35.61 -21.41 -15.00
CA LEU A 352 -36.40 -21.31 -16.24
C LEU A 352 -35.91 -22.28 -17.30
N THR A 353 -34.59 -22.45 -17.41
CA THR A 353 -33.97 -23.39 -18.35
C THR A 353 -34.33 -24.84 -18.00
N ASP A 354 -34.23 -25.22 -16.72
CA ASP A 354 -34.59 -26.56 -16.24
C ASP A 354 -36.09 -26.87 -16.48
N ASN A 355 -36.95 -25.86 -16.30
CA ASN A 355 -38.38 -25.99 -16.59
C ASN A 355 -38.63 -26.23 -18.08
N LEU A 356 -37.95 -25.47 -18.95
CA LEU A 356 -38.05 -25.64 -20.39
C LEU A 356 -37.52 -27.00 -20.84
N GLU A 357 -36.39 -27.46 -20.29
CA GLU A 357 -35.84 -28.80 -20.57
C GLU A 357 -36.85 -29.89 -20.20
N THR A 358 -37.44 -29.80 -19.00
CA THR A 358 -38.47 -30.75 -18.56
C THR A 358 -39.68 -30.77 -19.51
N ARG A 359 -40.13 -29.60 -19.97
CA ARG A 359 -41.25 -29.49 -20.92
C ARG A 359 -40.89 -30.05 -22.29
N ILE A 360 -39.67 -29.84 -22.77
CA ILE A 360 -39.17 -30.43 -24.02
C ILE A 360 -39.18 -31.95 -23.90
N ASP A 361 -38.64 -32.48 -22.79
CA ASP A 361 -38.63 -33.92 -22.47
C ASP A 361 -40.03 -34.54 -22.51
N GLU A 362 -41.01 -33.86 -21.91
CA GLU A 362 -42.40 -34.30 -21.93
C GLU A 362 -42.98 -34.27 -23.34
N LEU A 363 -42.78 -33.18 -24.09
CA LEU A 363 -43.25 -33.05 -25.47
C LEU A 363 -42.64 -34.13 -26.37
N GLU A 364 -41.35 -34.44 -26.22
CA GLU A 364 -40.70 -35.53 -26.95
C GLU A 364 -41.26 -36.91 -26.57
N ARG A 365 -41.58 -37.15 -25.29
CA ARG A 365 -42.24 -38.39 -24.86
C ARG A 365 -43.65 -38.51 -25.48
N TRP A 366 -44.42 -37.42 -25.51
CA TRP A 366 -45.74 -37.40 -26.13
C TRP A 366 -45.67 -37.60 -27.65
N SER A 367 -44.76 -36.92 -28.33
CA SER A 367 -44.48 -37.11 -29.76
C SER A 367 -44.15 -38.57 -30.08
N ARG A 368 -43.26 -39.21 -29.29
CA ARG A 368 -42.93 -40.64 -29.43
C ARG A 368 -44.14 -41.56 -29.20
N LYS A 369 -45.02 -41.25 -28.24
CA LYS A 369 -46.26 -42.01 -27.99
C LYS A 369 -47.26 -41.86 -29.15
N LEU A 370 -47.46 -40.64 -29.64
CA LEU A 370 -48.33 -40.34 -30.79
C LEU A 370 -47.84 -41.01 -32.07
N ALA A 371 -46.53 -41.01 -32.33
CA ALA A 371 -45.94 -41.74 -33.45
C ALA A 371 -46.19 -43.25 -33.39
N LYS A 372 -46.22 -43.85 -32.19
CA LYS A 372 -46.59 -45.26 -31.99
C LYS A 372 -48.09 -45.52 -32.22
N LEU A 373 -48.97 -44.62 -31.77
CA LEU A 373 -50.42 -44.75 -32.01
C LEU A 373 -50.78 -44.59 -33.49
N ARG A 374 -50.12 -43.68 -34.22
CA ARG A 374 -50.31 -43.51 -35.67
C ARG A 374 -49.89 -44.76 -36.47
N ARG A 375 -48.99 -45.60 -35.94
CA ARG A 375 -48.67 -46.91 -36.53
C ARG A 375 -49.75 -47.98 -36.26
N LEU A 376 -50.55 -47.84 -35.20
CA LEU A 376 -51.62 -48.78 -34.85
C LEU A 376 -52.94 -48.48 -35.60
N ASP A 377 -53.20 -47.22 -35.96
CA ASP A 377 -54.33 -46.85 -36.84
C ASP A 377 -54.10 -47.21 -38.33
N SER A 378 -52.96 -47.80 -38.69
CA SER A 378 -52.65 -48.24 -40.06
C SER A 378 -53.30 -49.58 -40.44
N MET A 379 -54.10 -50.22 -39.57
CA MET A 379 -54.84 -51.45 -39.88
C MET A 379 -56.34 -51.20 -40.13
N LYS A 380 -56.70 -50.18 -40.94
CA LYS A 380 -57.99 -50.09 -41.61
C LYS A 380 -58.03 -48.94 -42.63
N SER A 381 -57.48 -49.17 -43.83
CA SER A 381 -58.07 -48.80 -45.13
C SER A 381 -57.06 -48.95 -46.27
N THR A 382 -57.50 -49.60 -47.34
CA THR A 382 -56.82 -49.71 -48.63
C THR A 382 -57.12 -48.48 -49.47
N VAL A 383 -56.10 -47.86 -50.08
CA VAL A 383 -56.00 -47.41 -51.50
C VAL A 383 -55.00 -46.26 -51.64
N SER A 384 -53.99 -46.53 -52.47
CA SER A 384 -53.14 -45.66 -53.32
C SER A 384 -52.56 -44.35 -52.77
N GLY A 385 -51.23 -44.22 -52.89
CA GLY A 385 -50.58 -42.90 -52.94
C GLY A 385 -49.09 -42.97 -52.65
N SER A 386 -48.31 -43.04 -53.71
CA SER A 386 -46.86 -43.12 -53.74
C SER A 386 -46.14 -41.98 -53.00
N THR A 387 -44.83 -42.18 -52.78
CA THR A 387 -43.80 -41.19 -52.45
C THR A 387 -43.79 -40.57 -51.05
N VAL A 388 -43.30 -41.29 -50.02
CA VAL A 388 -42.36 -40.76 -49.01
C VAL A 388 -41.62 -41.94 -48.34
N SER A 389 -40.51 -42.43 -48.91
CA SER A 389 -39.68 -43.45 -48.22
C SER A 389 -38.17 -43.27 -48.38
N PHE A 390 -37.68 -42.07 -48.72
CA PHE A 390 -36.24 -41.82 -48.88
C PHE A 390 -35.61 -40.88 -47.85
N PHE A 391 -36.37 -40.24 -46.95
CA PHE A 391 -35.80 -39.29 -45.98
C PHE A 391 -35.50 -39.89 -44.59
N PHE A 392 -36.03 -41.07 -44.25
CA PHE A 392 -35.89 -41.64 -42.91
C PHE A 392 -34.70 -42.61 -42.75
N CYS A 393 -34.04 -42.98 -43.84
CA CYS A 393 -32.87 -43.88 -43.81
C CYS A 393 -31.54 -43.12 -43.71
N MET A 394 -31.49 -41.83 -44.06
CA MET A 394 -30.26 -41.03 -43.97
C MET A 394 -29.98 -40.46 -42.57
N LEU A 395 -31.00 -40.24 -41.73
CA LEU A 395 -30.83 -39.60 -40.41
C LEU A 395 -30.39 -40.55 -39.28
N ASN A 396 -30.64 -41.86 -39.40
CA ASN A 396 -30.22 -42.82 -38.37
C ASN A 396 -28.74 -43.19 -38.41
N SER A 397 -28.05 -43.01 -39.56
CA SER A 397 -26.61 -43.24 -39.63
C SER A 397 -25.84 -42.12 -38.91
N TYR A 398 -26.18 -40.85 -39.16
CA TYR A 398 -25.48 -39.71 -38.56
C TYR A 398 -25.63 -39.62 -37.04
N PHE A 399 -26.79 -40.00 -36.49
CA PHE A 399 -27.01 -39.95 -35.04
C PHE A 399 -26.20 -41.03 -34.29
N VAL A 400 -26.04 -42.22 -34.90
CA VAL A 400 -25.19 -43.28 -34.32
C VAL A 400 -23.71 -42.88 -34.40
N TYR A 401 -23.27 -42.24 -35.49
CA TYR A 401 -21.89 -41.72 -35.60
C TYR A 401 -21.59 -40.58 -34.62
N ILE A 402 -22.53 -39.67 -34.37
CA ILE A 402 -22.34 -38.56 -33.42
C ILE A 402 -22.31 -39.06 -31.97
N VAL A 403 -23.18 -40.02 -31.61
CA VAL A 403 -23.18 -40.61 -30.27
C VAL A 403 -21.94 -41.48 -30.05
N TYR A 404 -21.46 -42.23 -31.07
CA TYR A 404 -20.18 -42.95 -31.00
C TYR A 404 -18.99 -42.00 -30.92
N PHE A 405 -19.02 -40.87 -31.63
CA PHE A 405 -17.98 -39.83 -31.58
C PHE A 405 -17.89 -39.18 -30.19
N ILE A 406 -19.04 -38.93 -29.55
CA ILE A 406 -19.12 -38.36 -28.20
C ILE A 406 -18.70 -39.39 -27.12
N LEU A 407 -19.01 -40.68 -27.28
CA LEU A 407 -18.59 -41.74 -26.35
C LEU A 407 -17.11 -42.13 -26.48
N ILE A 408 -16.51 -41.98 -27.67
CA ILE A 408 -15.08 -42.23 -27.91
C ILE A 408 -14.21 -41.03 -27.46
N CYS A 409 -14.74 -39.80 -27.49
CA CYS A 409 -14.04 -38.61 -26.99
C CYS A 409 -14.12 -38.47 -25.46
N ASN A 410 -13.52 -39.41 -24.72
CA ASN A 410 -13.14 -39.16 -23.33
C ASN A 410 -11.98 -38.14 -23.32
N MET A 411 -12.32 -36.87 -23.17
CA MET A 411 -11.38 -35.75 -23.23
C MET A 411 -10.57 -35.66 -21.93
N PHE A 412 -9.28 -35.99 -21.97
CA PHE A 412 -8.34 -35.67 -20.90
C PHE A 412 -7.63 -34.34 -21.20
N VAL A 413 -7.70 -33.40 -20.26
CA VAL A 413 -6.96 -32.13 -20.31
C VAL A 413 -5.58 -32.35 -19.69
N TYR A 414 -4.51 -32.26 -20.50
CA TYR A 414 -3.14 -32.17 -19.98
C TYR A 414 -2.64 -30.73 -20.05
N VAL A 415 -2.18 -30.22 -18.90
CA VAL A 415 -1.50 -28.92 -18.80
C VAL A 415 0.00 -29.18 -18.77
N CYS A 416 0.72 -28.85 -19.83
CA CYS A 416 2.18 -28.86 -19.83
C CYS A 416 2.71 -27.43 -19.79
N THR A 417 3.46 -27.10 -18.73
CA THR A 417 4.24 -25.87 -18.63
C THR A 417 5.61 -26.09 -19.26
N ASN A 418 5.98 -25.27 -20.25
CA ASN A 418 7.34 -25.24 -20.80
C ASN A 418 8.14 -24.08 -20.19
N HIS A 419 9.47 -24.24 -20.15
CA HIS A 419 10.47 -23.44 -19.41
C HIS A 419 10.59 -21.95 -19.80
N GLN A 420 9.67 -21.43 -20.63
CA GLN A 420 9.58 -20.02 -21.04
C GLN A 420 8.21 -19.37 -20.76
N GLY A 421 7.37 -19.95 -19.89
CA GLY A 421 6.18 -19.27 -19.38
C GLY A 421 5.04 -19.04 -20.38
N LYS A 422 5.04 -19.72 -21.53
CA LYS A 422 3.92 -19.75 -22.47
C LYS A 422 3.03 -20.95 -22.13
N CYS A 423 1.78 -20.70 -21.74
CA CYS A 423 0.76 -21.74 -21.64
C CYS A 423 0.33 -22.14 -23.06
N LEU A 424 0.62 -23.38 -23.43
CA LEU A 424 0.11 -23.99 -24.65
C LEU A 424 -0.95 -25.01 -24.25
N VAL A 425 -2.21 -24.75 -24.59
CA VAL A 425 -3.28 -25.75 -24.43
C VAL A 425 -3.24 -26.62 -25.68
N LEU A 426 -2.70 -27.83 -25.55
CA LEU A 426 -2.68 -28.80 -26.64
C LEU A 426 -3.86 -29.76 -26.47
N LEU A 427 -4.84 -29.66 -27.37
CA LEU A 427 -5.89 -30.67 -27.51
C LEU A 427 -5.39 -31.71 -28.51
N THR A 428 -4.92 -32.86 -28.00
CA THR A 428 -4.50 -33.97 -28.85
C THR A 428 -5.55 -35.08 -28.82
N LEU A 429 -6.17 -35.36 -29.96
CA LEU A 429 -7.00 -36.55 -30.17
C LEU A 429 -6.09 -37.75 -30.42
N LEU A 430 -5.85 -38.60 -29.42
CA LEU A 430 -5.17 -39.88 -29.60
C LEU A 430 -6.18 -41.01 -29.42
N GLY A 431 -6.61 -41.59 -30.54
CA GLY A 431 -7.44 -42.79 -30.58
C GLY A 431 -6.59 -44.04 -30.30
N ASN A 432 -6.89 -44.74 -29.20
CA ASN A 432 -6.39 -46.08 -28.93
C ASN A 432 -7.55 -47.08 -29.04
N LYS A 433 -7.64 -47.82 -30.14
CA LYS A 433 -7.88 -49.27 -30.13
C LYS A 433 -7.88 -49.88 -31.54
N SER A 434 -7.12 -50.96 -31.63
CA SER A 434 -7.01 -51.92 -32.72
C SER A 434 -8.33 -52.66 -32.96
N PHE A 435 -8.78 -52.68 -34.21
CA PHE A 435 -9.66 -53.72 -34.75
C PHE A 435 -9.32 -53.95 -36.23
N SER A 436 -9.07 -55.21 -36.56
CA SER A 436 -8.87 -55.73 -37.90
C SER A 436 -10.21 -55.79 -38.64
N ASP A 437 -10.34 -55.04 -39.73
CA ASP A 437 -10.69 -55.59 -41.05
C ASP A 437 -10.78 -54.46 -42.08
N SER A 438 -10.53 -54.88 -43.31
CA SER A 438 -10.17 -54.18 -44.54
C SER A 438 -11.08 -53.08 -45.05
N ASP A 439 -10.42 -52.13 -45.73
CA ASP A 439 -10.90 -51.21 -46.78
C ASP A 439 -11.79 -50.02 -46.38
N SER A 440 -11.13 -48.88 -46.08
CA SER A 440 -11.21 -47.65 -46.90
C SER A 440 -10.55 -46.45 -46.19
N ASP A 441 -9.60 -45.81 -46.87
CA ASP A 441 -8.89 -44.60 -46.45
C ASP A 441 -9.83 -43.38 -46.41
N TYR A 442 -9.97 -42.75 -45.23
CA TYR A 442 -10.36 -41.35 -45.12
C TYR A 442 -9.55 -40.65 -44.02
N ASN A 443 -8.58 -39.83 -44.45
CA ASN A 443 -7.83 -38.91 -43.60
C ASN A 443 -8.67 -37.64 -43.33
N PHE A 444 -8.99 -37.36 -42.07
CA PHE A 444 -9.41 -36.02 -41.62
C PHE A 444 -8.54 -35.57 -40.45
N ASN A 445 -7.52 -34.76 -40.76
CA ASN A 445 -6.80 -33.97 -39.76
C ASN A 445 -7.47 -32.59 -39.67
N VAL A 446 -8.24 -32.34 -38.60
CA VAL A 446 -8.66 -30.98 -38.23
C VAL A 446 -7.91 -30.60 -36.96
N ILE A 447 -6.83 -29.84 -37.12
CA ILE A 447 -6.12 -29.21 -36.00
C ILE A 447 -6.69 -27.81 -35.83
N CYS A 448 -7.53 -27.60 -34.82
CA CYS A 448 -7.94 -26.26 -34.40
C CYS A 448 -6.88 -25.69 -33.43
N VAL A 449 -6.03 -24.79 -33.93
CA VAL A 449 -5.08 -24.03 -33.10
C VAL A 449 -5.71 -22.67 -32.75
N LEU A 450 -6.15 -22.49 -31.52
CA LEU A 450 -6.51 -21.18 -30.98
C LEU A 450 -5.25 -20.48 -30.43
N LEU A 451 -4.70 -19.53 -31.18
CA LEU A 451 -3.61 -18.66 -30.73
C LEU A 451 -4.18 -17.44 -30.01
N LEU A 452 -4.18 -17.46 -28.68
CA LEU A 452 -4.35 -16.25 -27.88
C LEU A 452 -2.98 -15.55 -27.73
N GLN A 453 -2.77 -14.47 -28.47
CA GLN A 453 -1.60 -13.61 -28.29
C GLN A 453 -1.74 -12.80 -27.00
N ASN A 454 -0.78 -12.99 -26.08
CA ASN A 454 -0.65 -12.24 -24.83
C ASN A 454 0.36 -11.09 -24.99
N SER A 455 0.03 -9.92 -24.46
CA SER A 455 0.98 -8.87 -24.08
C SER A 455 1.12 -8.85 -22.55
N ALA A 456 2.32 -9.21 -22.08
CA ALA A 456 2.85 -9.21 -20.70
C ALA A 456 2.17 -10.13 -19.65
N PRO A 457 2.95 -10.70 -18.69
CA PRO A 457 2.46 -11.74 -17.77
C PRO A 457 2.05 -11.14 -16.42
N ASP A 458 0.76 -11.15 -16.09
CA ASP A 458 0.33 -11.05 -14.69
C ASP A 458 0.21 -12.46 -14.11
N GLN A 459 1.10 -12.79 -13.17
CA GLN A 459 1.02 -14.01 -12.38
C GLN A 459 -0.02 -13.83 -11.27
N GLY A 460 -0.98 -14.75 -11.22
CA GLY A 460 -1.83 -14.95 -10.05
C GLY A 460 -3.21 -14.32 -10.18
N CYS A 461 -4.05 -14.85 -11.07
CA CYS A 461 -5.51 -14.97 -10.95
C CYS A 461 -6.03 -15.72 -12.19
N ILE A 462 -7.09 -16.52 -12.03
CA ILE A 462 -7.86 -17.03 -13.17
C ILE A 462 -8.40 -15.80 -13.90
N SER A 463 -7.79 -15.42 -15.03
CA SER A 463 -8.08 -14.15 -15.67
C SER A 463 -9.52 -14.12 -16.17
N GLN A 464 -10.12 -12.93 -16.25
CA GLN A 464 -11.47 -12.71 -16.81
C GLN A 464 -11.62 -13.33 -18.22
N ARG A 465 -10.52 -13.51 -18.95
CA ARG A 465 -10.46 -14.19 -20.25
C ARG A 465 -10.60 -15.71 -20.15
N PHE A 466 -10.20 -16.34 -19.04
CA PHE A 466 -10.46 -17.75 -18.76
C PHE A 466 -11.97 -18.00 -18.60
N MET A 467 -12.66 -17.17 -17.81
CA MET A 467 -14.12 -17.25 -17.68
C MET A 467 -14.84 -16.95 -19.00
N GLN A 468 -14.39 -15.96 -19.78
CA GLN A 468 -14.92 -15.72 -21.13
C GLN A 468 -14.68 -16.92 -22.06
N GLY A 469 -13.54 -17.58 -21.96
CA GLY A 469 -13.25 -18.81 -22.70
C GLY A 469 -14.13 -19.99 -22.28
N THR A 470 -14.43 -20.12 -20.98
CA THR A 470 -15.34 -21.16 -20.46
C THR A 470 -16.78 -20.90 -20.89
N ILE A 471 -17.23 -19.65 -20.85
CA ILE A 471 -18.57 -19.23 -21.30
C ILE A 471 -18.69 -19.42 -22.82
N LEU A 472 -17.69 -19.02 -23.60
CA LEU A 472 -17.71 -19.22 -25.06
C LEU A 472 -17.70 -20.71 -25.42
N ALA A 473 -16.92 -21.53 -24.71
CA ALA A 473 -16.93 -22.98 -24.88
C ALA A 473 -18.30 -23.59 -24.52
N LEU A 474 -18.95 -23.13 -23.44
CA LEU A 474 -20.30 -23.55 -23.06
C LEU A 474 -21.36 -23.12 -24.10
N VAL A 475 -21.24 -21.89 -24.62
CA VAL A 475 -22.14 -21.37 -25.67
C VAL A 475 -21.96 -22.13 -26.98
N ILE A 476 -20.73 -22.48 -27.37
CA ILE A 476 -20.46 -23.31 -28.54
C ILE A 476 -21.02 -24.72 -28.34
N VAL A 477 -20.81 -25.33 -27.16
CA VAL A 477 -21.38 -26.65 -26.83
C VAL A 477 -22.92 -26.62 -26.85
N MET A 478 -23.55 -25.53 -26.41
CA MET A 478 -25.01 -25.35 -26.46
C MET A 478 -25.51 -25.08 -27.88
N ALA A 479 -24.77 -24.32 -28.69
CA ALA A 479 -25.14 -23.99 -30.07
C ALA A 479 -25.05 -25.21 -31.01
N PHE A 480 -24.03 -26.07 -30.85
CA PHE A 480 -23.88 -27.29 -31.65
C PHE A 480 -24.70 -28.49 -31.12
N ARG A 481 -25.46 -28.32 -30.03
CA ARG A 481 -26.41 -29.32 -29.53
C ARG A 481 -27.83 -29.16 -30.09
N LEU A 482 -28.06 -28.10 -30.88
CA LEU A 482 -29.38 -27.67 -31.35
C LEU A 482 -29.67 -27.97 -32.84
N ASP A 483 -28.80 -28.66 -33.56
CA ASP A 483 -29.07 -29.14 -34.93
C ASP A 483 -29.06 -30.67 -35.04
#